data_AF-A0A1T4V7Q2-F1
#
_entry.id   AF-A0A1T4V7Q2-F1
#
_cell.length_a   1.000
_cell.length_b   1.000
_cell.length_c   1.000
_cell.angle_alpha   90.00
_cell.angle_beta   90.00
_cell.angle_gamma   90.00
#
_symmetry.space_group_name_H-M   'P 1'
#
loop_
_entity.id
_entity.type
_entity.pdbx_description
1 polymer ?
#
loop_
_entity_poly.entity_id
_entity_poly.type
_entity_poly.pdbx_seq_one_letter_code
_entity_poly.pdbx_strand_id
1 'polypeptide(L)'
;MEQNLQKILFTSLNHQSGQPQPVSSQQGDQSSIQFQLVWKSGIAFTVKGWPHFGWFYVEKDKQIVSSAFDYRKIEERTLSVMQHMIGEIEAGKYNHKKTPKDKIRDIIQARQLAPCMNNTKWTELIGEISKIEALPIKYKRLADDTAASNFWTVDGDEFFGSMEFALIEWLKISCVIGKSEYQGQLIPPKISEVNVRAEIESILKRYSINYEYDEMDNSLVVYGYR
;
A
#
# COMPACT_ATOMS: atom_id res chain seq x y z
N MET A 1 -1.79 0.43 36.56
CA MET A 1 -2.00 -1.02 36.34
C MET A 1 -2.18 -1.22 34.85
N GLU A 2 -1.12 -1.64 34.15
CA GLU A 2 -1.25 -2.08 32.75
C GLU A 2 -2.16 -3.29 32.74
N GLN A 3 -3.39 -3.10 32.29
CA GLN A 3 -4.26 -4.22 31.96
C GLN A 3 -3.60 -4.96 30.80
N ASN A 4 -3.19 -6.20 31.04
CA ASN A 4 -2.67 -7.06 30.00
C ASN A 4 -3.81 -7.37 29.01
N LEU A 5 -3.91 -6.55 27.96
CA LEU A 5 -4.93 -6.59 26.92
C LEU A 5 -5.11 -7.99 26.36
N GLN A 6 -3.99 -8.68 26.12
CA GLN A 6 -3.99 -10.06 25.65
C GLN A 6 -4.76 -10.98 26.61
N LYS A 7 -4.52 -10.86 27.93
CA LYS A 7 -5.23 -11.64 28.95
C LYS A 7 -6.73 -11.36 28.94
N ILE A 8 -7.14 -10.10 28.83
CA ILE A 8 -8.56 -9.71 28.75
C ILE A 8 -9.22 -10.40 27.56
N LEU A 9 -8.63 -10.27 26.37
CA LEU A 9 -9.17 -10.86 25.14
C LEU A 9 -9.27 -12.38 25.22
N PHE A 10 -8.26 -13.05 25.77
CA PHE A 10 -8.28 -14.51 26.01
C PHE A 10 -9.37 -14.97 26.97
N THR A 11 -9.74 -14.15 27.95
CA THR A 11 -10.80 -14.49 28.91
C THR A 11 -12.20 -14.11 28.44
N SER A 12 -12.30 -13.06 27.62
CA SER A 12 -13.59 -12.47 27.23
C SER A 12 -14.11 -12.97 25.90
N LEU A 13 -13.26 -13.52 25.03
CA LEU A 13 -13.65 -14.06 23.73
C LEU A 13 -13.69 -15.59 23.76
N ASN A 14 -14.71 -16.16 23.13
CA ASN A 14 -14.78 -17.57 22.82
C ASN A 14 -14.03 -17.81 21.49
N HIS A 15 -12.91 -18.54 21.57
CA HIS A 15 -12.03 -18.80 20.42
C HIS A 15 -12.58 -19.85 19.45
N GLN A 16 -13.60 -20.61 19.86
CA GLN A 16 -14.15 -21.73 19.10
C GLN A 16 -13.05 -22.70 18.60
N SER A 17 -12.94 -22.97 17.30
CA SER A 17 -11.91 -23.82 16.70
C SER A 17 -10.60 -23.09 16.39
N GLY A 18 -10.60 -21.75 16.48
CA GLY A 18 -9.43 -20.90 16.26
C GLY A 18 -8.33 -21.17 17.28
N GLN A 19 -7.11 -21.38 16.79
CA GLN A 19 -5.95 -21.67 17.62
C GLN A 19 -5.22 -20.37 18.00
N PRO A 20 -5.08 -20.05 19.29
CA PRO A 20 -4.26 -18.95 19.76
C PRO A 20 -2.84 -19.02 19.23
N GLN A 21 -2.33 -17.90 18.72
CA GLN A 21 -0.91 -17.78 18.37
C GLN A 21 -0.13 -17.07 19.48
N PRO A 22 1.11 -17.49 19.74
CA PRO A 22 1.99 -16.78 20.65
C PRO A 22 2.26 -15.38 20.09
N VAL A 23 2.05 -14.37 20.92
CA VAL A 23 2.33 -12.99 20.57
C VAL A 23 3.82 -12.73 20.78
N SER A 24 4.55 -12.41 19.71
CA SER A 24 5.91 -11.89 19.81
C SER A 24 5.85 -10.41 20.18
N SER A 25 6.22 -10.07 21.41
CA SER A 25 6.40 -8.69 21.84
C SER A 25 7.58 -8.07 21.09
N GLN A 26 7.30 -7.17 20.14
CA GLN A 26 8.33 -6.30 19.59
C GLN A 26 8.61 -5.18 20.59
N GLN A 27 9.88 -5.01 21.00
CA GLN A 27 10.32 -3.89 21.82
C GLN A 27 10.41 -2.63 20.95
N GLY A 28 9.67 -1.58 21.30
CA GLY A 28 9.74 -0.25 20.65
C GLY A 28 8.36 0.40 20.41
N ASP A 29 8.36 1.65 19.93
CA ASP A 29 7.17 2.48 19.61
C ASP A 29 6.26 1.92 18.48
N GLN A 30 6.50 0.70 18.01
CA GLN A 30 5.75 0.11 16.90
C GLN A 30 4.51 -0.66 17.37
N SER A 31 3.41 -0.52 16.62
CA SER A 31 2.20 -1.32 16.85
C SER A 31 2.50 -2.82 16.77
N SER A 32 2.18 -3.56 17.83
CA SER A 32 2.40 -5.00 17.90
C SER A 32 1.07 -5.75 17.83
N ILE A 33 1.11 -7.00 17.38
CA ILE A 33 -0.05 -7.91 17.49
C ILE A 33 -0.30 -8.10 18.98
N GLN A 34 -1.52 -7.87 19.43
CA GLN A 34 -1.92 -8.01 20.84
C GLN A 34 -2.64 -9.33 21.09
N PHE A 35 -3.29 -9.86 20.05
CA PHE A 35 -4.05 -11.10 20.09
C PHE A 35 -4.25 -11.63 18.67
N GLN A 36 -4.10 -12.94 18.49
CA GLN A 36 -4.35 -13.57 17.21
C GLN A 36 -4.90 -14.99 17.38
N LEU A 37 -5.94 -15.30 16.62
CA LEU A 37 -6.50 -16.64 16.44
C LEU A 37 -6.31 -17.06 14.98
N VAL A 38 -5.86 -18.30 14.76
CA VAL A 38 -5.63 -18.84 13.41
C VAL A 38 -6.41 -20.13 13.22
N TRP A 39 -7.10 -20.24 12.09
CA TRP A 39 -7.84 -21.43 11.66
C TRP A 39 -7.04 -22.25 10.67
N LYS A 40 -7.35 -23.56 10.57
CA LYS A 40 -6.69 -24.49 9.62
C LYS A 40 -6.81 -24.05 8.15
N SER A 41 -7.81 -23.23 7.82
CA SER A 41 -8.03 -22.67 6.48
C SER A 41 -7.07 -21.54 6.11
N GLY A 42 -6.15 -21.13 7.00
CA GLY A 42 -5.24 -19.99 6.77
C GLY A 42 -5.89 -18.63 7.03
N ILE A 43 -7.10 -18.62 7.62
CA ILE A 43 -7.80 -17.42 8.07
C ILE A 43 -7.34 -17.10 9.50
N ALA A 44 -7.13 -15.81 9.78
CA ALA A 44 -6.78 -15.34 11.11
C ALA A 44 -7.68 -14.18 11.54
N PHE A 45 -8.04 -14.15 12.82
CA PHE A 45 -8.55 -12.95 13.46
C PHE A 45 -7.39 -12.28 14.20
N THR A 46 -7.07 -11.05 13.85
CA THR A 46 -5.91 -10.32 14.37
C THR A 46 -6.38 -9.05 15.08
N VAL A 47 -5.88 -8.84 16.30
CA VAL A 47 -5.94 -7.55 17.02
C VAL A 47 -4.52 -7.01 17.08
N LYS A 48 -4.30 -5.81 16.55
CA LYS A 48 -3.00 -5.14 16.48
C LYS A 48 -3.12 -3.73 17.04
N GLY A 49 -2.09 -3.22 17.70
CA GLY A 49 -2.08 -1.85 18.21
C GLY A 49 -1.17 -1.65 19.40
N TRP A 50 -1.46 -0.58 20.13
CA TRP A 50 -0.87 -0.20 21.41
C TRP A 50 -1.86 -0.46 22.55
N PRO A 51 -1.44 -0.42 23.83
CA PRO A 51 -2.31 -0.74 24.98
C PRO A 51 -3.62 0.06 25.08
N HIS A 52 -3.68 1.25 24.49
CA HIS A 52 -4.84 2.17 24.58
C HIS A 52 -5.45 2.54 23.23
N PHE A 53 -4.94 1.97 22.15
CA PHE A 53 -5.47 2.19 20.81
C PHE A 53 -5.04 1.06 19.90
N GLY A 54 -5.98 0.48 19.17
CA GLY A 54 -5.63 -0.55 18.20
C GLY A 54 -6.74 -0.75 17.19
N TRP A 55 -6.54 -1.77 16.37
CA TRP A 55 -7.47 -2.19 15.35
C TRP A 55 -7.57 -3.71 15.34
N PHE A 56 -8.71 -4.20 14.89
CA PHE A 56 -8.95 -5.63 14.71
C PHE A 56 -9.64 -5.91 13.38
N TYR A 57 -9.30 -7.07 12.81
CA TYR A 57 -9.65 -7.43 11.45
C TYR A 57 -9.45 -8.93 11.20
N VAL A 58 -9.95 -9.40 10.05
CA VAL A 58 -9.73 -10.76 9.55
C VAL A 58 -8.68 -10.73 8.45
N GLU A 59 -7.71 -11.63 8.56
CA GLU A 59 -6.69 -11.90 7.56
C GLU A 59 -6.94 -13.24 6.89
N LYS A 60 -6.52 -13.36 5.63
CA LYS A 60 -6.36 -14.62 4.91
C LYS A 60 -5.03 -14.57 4.19
N ASP A 61 -4.20 -15.59 4.37
CA ASP A 61 -2.84 -15.63 3.83
C ASP A 61 -2.02 -14.37 4.18
N LYS A 62 -2.15 -13.91 5.44
CA LYS A 62 -1.51 -12.70 5.99
C LYS A 62 -1.93 -11.38 5.34
N GLN A 63 -3.04 -11.35 4.60
CA GLN A 63 -3.60 -10.13 4.01
C GLN A 63 -4.99 -9.86 4.57
N ILE A 64 -5.29 -8.59 4.82
CA ILE A 64 -6.60 -8.16 5.35
C ILE A 64 -7.70 -8.44 4.32
N VAL A 65 -8.76 -9.13 4.75
CA VAL A 65 -9.94 -9.48 3.93
C VAL A 65 -11.26 -8.94 4.48
N SER A 66 -11.25 -8.31 5.66
CA SER A 66 -12.37 -7.56 6.23
C SER A 66 -12.09 -6.06 6.27
N SER A 67 -13.09 -5.26 6.65
CA SER A 67 -12.81 -3.92 7.19
C SER A 67 -11.92 -4.03 8.44
N ALA A 68 -11.05 -3.04 8.65
CA ALA A 68 -10.36 -2.85 9.91
C ALA A 68 -11.20 -1.95 10.80
N PHE A 69 -11.42 -2.37 12.04
CA PHE A 69 -12.18 -1.62 13.04
C PHE A 69 -11.22 -1.12 14.11
N ASP A 70 -11.26 0.18 14.40
CA ASP A 70 -10.46 0.77 15.47
C ASP A 70 -11.15 0.66 16.83
N TYR A 71 -10.35 0.68 17.90
CA TYR A 71 -10.82 0.81 19.27
C TYR A 71 -9.87 1.69 20.07
N ARG A 72 -10.44 2.49 20.97
CA ARG A 72 -9.70 3.24 22.00
C ARG A 72 -9.76 2.56 23.37
N LYS A 73 -10.73 1.67 23.56
CA LYS A 73 -10.93 0.90 24.79
C LYS A 73 -11.66 -0.40 24.47
N ILE A 74 -11.33 -1.46 25.21
CA ILE A 74 -12.04 -2.73 25.15
C ILE A 74 -13.25 -2.64 26.10
N GLU A 75 -14.41 -2.40 25.52
CA GLU A 75 -15.70 -2.38 26.22
C GLU A 75 -16.61 -3.46 25.64
N GLU A 76 -17.75 -3.70 26.27
CA GLU A 76 -18.69 -4.77 25.89
C GLU A 76 -19.08 -4.71 24.40
N ARG A 77 -19.32 -3.51 23.88
CA ARG A 77 -19.62 -3.32 22.45
C ARG A 77 -18.46 -3.77 21.56
N THR A 78 -17.23 -3.39 21.89
CA THR A 78 -16.03 -3.78 21.14
C THR A 78 -15.88 -5.30 21.15
N LEU A 79 -16.02 -5.93 22.32
CA LEU A 79 -15.95 -7.39 22.48
C LEU A 79 -17.05 -8.11 21.70
N SER A 80 -18.26 -7.57 21.68
CA SER A 80 -19.38 -8.13 20.91
C SER A 80 -19.10 -8.12 19.41
N VAL A 81 -18.52 -7.04 18.87
CA VAL A 81 -18.10 -6.98 17.45
C VAL A 81 -16.99 -7.98 17.16
N MET A 82 -15.97 -8.06 18.02
CA MET A 82 -14.89 -9.05 17.87
C MET A 82 -15.44 -10.49 17.89
N GLN A 83 -16.33 -10.80 18.84
CA GLN A 83 -16.96 -12.11 18.97
C GLN A 83 -17.82 -12.45 17.76
N HIS A 84 -18.56 -11.47 17.23
CA HIS A 84 -19.34 -11.63 16.00
C HIS A 84 -18.43 -11.99 14.82
N MET A 85 -17.31 -11.27 14.63
CA MET A 85 -16.34 -11.57 13.57
C MET A 85 -15.75 -12.99 13.70
N ILE A 86 -15.44 -13.43 14.93
CA ILE A 86 -14.99 -14.81 15.18
C ILE A 86 -16.08 -15.82 14.77
N GLY A 87 -17.33 -15.58 15.15
CA GLY A 87 -18.46 -16.43 14.73
C GLY A 87 -18.67 -16.45 13.22
N GLU A 88 -18.42 -15.33 12.53
CA GLU A 88 -18.48 -15.27 11.06
C GLU A 88 -17.36 -16.07 10.38
N ILE A 89 -16.16 -16.12 10.96
CA ILE A 89 -15.06 -16.97 10.48
C ILE A 89 -15.47 -18.45 10.58
N GLU A 90 -16.05 -18.84 11.71
CA GLU A 90 -16.50 -20.20 11.98
C GLU A 90 -17.65 -20.63 11.07
N ALA A 91 -18.56 -19.71 10.79
CA ALA A 91 -19.61 -19.90 9.78
C ALA A 91 -19.07 -19.95 8.33
N GLY A 92 -17.76 -19.75 8.11
CA GLY A 92 -17.11 -19.84 6.81
C GLY A 92 -17.28 -18.60 5.92
N LYS A 93 -17.74 -17.46 6.45
CA LYS A 93 -17.96 -16.21 5.68
C LYS A 93 -16.74 -15.78 4.89
N TYR A 94 -15.55 -16.04 5.41
CA TYR A 94 -14.28 -15.58 4.84
C TYR A 94 -13.58 -16.60 3.93
N ASN A 95 -14.07 -17.84 3.83
CA ASN A 95 -13.44 -18.90 3.04
C ASN A 95 -13.29 -18.52 1.56
N HIS A 96 -14.36 -17.94 0.99
CA HIS A 96 -14.40 -17.51 -0.41
C HIS A 96 -14.03 -16.03 -0.61
N LYS A 97 -13.63 -15.31 0.44
CA LYS A 97 -13.16 -13.94 0.29
C LYS A 97 -11.83 -13.94 -0.46
N LYS A 98 -11.76 -13.08 -1.47
CA LYS A 98 -10.57 -12.85 -2.28
C LYS A 98 -9.60 -11.95 -1.52
N THR A 99 -8.35 -12.37 -1.45
CA THR A 99 -7.26 -11.52 -0.95
C THR A 99 -6.97 -10.39 -1.94
N PRO A 100 -6.31 -9.29 -1.51
CA PRO A 100 -5.76 -8.30 -2.44
C PRO A 100 -4.95 -8.93 -3.59
N LYS A 101 -4.08 -9.91 -3.30
CA LYS A 101 -3.37 -10.68 -4.34
C LYS A 101 -4.28 -11.42 -5.30
N ASP A 102 -5.36 -12.05 -4.83
CA ASP A 102 -6.33 -12.70 -5.72
C ASP A 102 -7.00 -11.68 -6.64
N LYS A 103 -7.39 -10.51 -6.11
CA LYS A 103 -8.01 -9.43 -6.91
C LYS A 103 -7.06 -8.93 -7.99
N ILE A 104 -5.78 -8.73 -7.67
CA ILE A 104 -4.75 -8.34 -8.63
C ILE A 104 -4.60 -9.39 -9.72
N ARG A 105 -4.52 -10.67 -9.34
CA ARG A 105 -4.44 -11.79 -10.30
C ARG A 105 -5.66 -11.80 -11.23
N ASP A 106 -6.86 -11.59 -10.70
CA ASP A 106 -8.07 -11.54 -11.50
C ASP A 106 -8.04 -10.39 -12.51
N ILE A 107 -7.56 -9.21 -12.11
CA ILE A 107 -7.40 -8.05 -13.01
C ILE A 107 -6.42 -8.39 -14.14
N ILE A 108 -5.25 -8.96 -13.80
CA ILE A 108 -4.22 -9.35 -14.76
C ILE A 108 -4.79 -10.37 -15.75
N GLN A 109 -5.52 -11.39 -15.27
CA GLN A 109 -6.12 -12.43 -16.11
C GLN A 109 -7.23 -11.88 -17.00
N ALA A 110 -8.15 -11.09 -16.44
CA ALA A 110 -9.28 -10.52 -17.18
C ALA A 110 -8.82 -9.58 -18.29
N ARG A 111 -7.73 -8.83 -18.06
CA ARG A 111 -7.16 -7.88 -19.01
C ARG A 111 -6.02 -8.47 -19.85
N GLN A 112 -5.68 -9.74 -19.64
CA GLN A 112 -4.59 -10.46 -20.33
C GLN A 112 -3.23 -9.75 -20.26
N LEU A 113 -2.91 -9.14 -19.12
CA LEU A 113 -1.68 -8.37 -18.96
C LEU A 113 -0.48 -9.28 -18.66
N ALA A 114 0.67 -8.98 -19.24
CA ALA A 114 1.95 -9.60 -18.92
C ALA A 114 2.79 -8.68 -18.02
N PRO A 115 3.56 -9.23 -17.05
CA PRO A 115 4.49 -8.42 -16.26
C PRO A 115 5.65 -7.93 -17.13
N CYS A 116 5.89 -6.62 -17.13
CA CYS A 116 7.01 -5.99 -17.84
C CYS A 116 8.16 -5.61 -16.90
N MET A 117 7.91 -5.61 -15.59
CA MET A 117 8.80 -5.07 -14.56
C MET A 117 8.93 -6.03 -13.38
N ASN A 118 10.04 -5.94 -12.64
CA ASN A 118 10.24 -6.66 -11.38
C ASN A 118 10.52 -5.69 -10.23
N ASN A 119 10.38 -6.18 -8.99
CA ASN A 119 10.54 -5.35 -7.80
C ASN A 119 11.93 -4.72 -7.67
N THR A 120 12.99 -5.44 -8.03
CA THR A 120 14.36 -4.91 -7.95
C THR A 120 14.53 -3.68 -8.83
N LYS A 121 14.12 -3.76 -10.10
CA LYS A 121 14.23 -2.63 -11.02
C LYS A 121 13.30 -1.48 -10.63
N TRP A 122 12.13 -1.77 -10.06
CA TRP A 122 11.29 -0.72 -9.46
C TRP A 122 12.02 0.02 -8.34
N THR A 123 12.58 -0.71 -7.38
CA THR A 123 13.33 -0.11 -6.27
C THR A 123 14.49 0.75 -6.75
N GLU A 124 15.26 0.27 -7.72
CA GLU A 124 16.37 1.04 -8.32
C GLU A 124 15.89 2.30 -9.05
N LEU A 125 14.83 2.17 -9.87
CA LEU A 125 14.26 3.31 -10.60
C LEU A 125 13.77 4.38 -9.63
N ILE A 126 12.95 4.00 -8.65
CA ILE A 126 12.41 4.93 -7.66
C ILE A 126 13.56 5.57 -6.87
N GLY A 127 14.53 4.78 -6.43
CA GLY A 127 15.68 5.27 -5.68
C GLY A 127 16.51 6.32 -6.43
N GLU A 128 16.68 6.20 -7.75
CA GLU A 128 17.39 7.21 -8.53
C GLU A 128 16.52 8.43 -8.83
N ILE A 129 15.26 8.26 -9.25
CA ILE A 129 14.42 9.39 -9.66
C ILE A 129 14.00 10.24 -8.46
N SER A 130 13.92 9.67 -7.26
CA SER A 130 13.74 10.42 -6.00
C SER A 130 14.89 11.37 -5.67
N LYS A 131 16.04 11.25 -6.34
CA LYS A 131 17.17 12.19 -6.17
C LYS A 131 17.03 13.43 -7.06
N ILE A 132 16.12 13.40 -8.03
CA ILE A 132 15.84 14.51 -8.93
C ILE A 132 14.76 15.37 -8.28
N GLU A 133 15.17 16.51 -7.72
CA GLU A 133 14.29 17.43 -6.99
C GLU A 133 13.11 17.89 -7.86
N ALA A 134 11.91 17.86 -7.27
CA ALA A 134 10.67 18.31 -7.91
C ALA A 134 10.34 17.59 -9.24
N LEU A 135 10.87 16.39 -9.47
CA LEU A 135 10.57 15.60 -10.65
C LEU A 135 9.08 15.24 -10.72
N PRO A 136 8.36 15.64 -11.78
CA PRO A 136 6.96 15.29 -11.92
C PRO A 136 6.78 13.83 -12.35
N ILE A 137 5.97 13.11 -11.59
CA ILE A 137 5.55 11.74 -11.85
C ILE A 137 4.02 11.64 -11.90
N LYS A 138 3.56 10.57 -12.53
CA LYS A 138 2.14 10.20 -12.60
C LYS A 138 2.08 8.70 -12.80
N TYR A 139 1.25 7.98 -12.06
CA TYR A 139 1.12 6.54 -12.23
C TYR A 139 -0.34 6.12 -12.23
N LYS A 140 -0.57 4.90 -12.70
CA LYS A 140 -1.85 4.20 -12.60
C LYS A 140 -1.62 2.85 -11.95
N ARG A 141 -2.49 2.47 -11.02
CA ARG A 141 -2.50 1.12 -10.44
C ARG A 141 -3.47 0.22 -11.19
N LEU A 142 -3.24 -1.08 -11.11
CA LEU A 142 -4.09 -2.09 -11.75
C LEU A 142 -5.58 -1.98 -11.39
N ALA A 143 -5.87 -1.58 -10.15
CA ALA A 143 -7.22 -1.48 -9.61
C ALA A 143 -7.87 -0.10 -9.82
N ASP A 144 -7.16 0.88 -10.40
CA ASP A 144 -7.72 2.21 -10.65
C ASP A 144 -8.54 2.18 -11.95
N ASP A 145 -9.80 2.62 -11.87
CA ASP A 145 -10.69 2.74 -13.04
C ASP A 145 -10.17 3.78 -14.04
N THR A 146 -9.63 4.88 -13.52
CA THR A 146 -9.05 5.98 -14.30
C THR A 146 -7.67 6.33 -13.77
N ALA A 147 -6.79 6.77 -14.68
CA ALA A 147 -5.53 7.36 -14.29
C ALA A 147 -5.75 8.76 -13.73
N ALA A 148 -4.88 9.20 -12.82
CA ALA A 148 -4.86 10.58 -12.37
C ALA A 148 -4.72 11.54 -13.56
N SER A 149 -5.35 12.71 -13.50
CA SER A 149 -5.26 13.68 -14.60
C SER A 149 -3.92 14.39 -14.60
N ASN A 150 -3.45 14.80 -13.43
CA ASN A 150 -2.30 15.69 -13.26
C ASN A 150 -1.03 14.94 -12.86
N PHE A 151 0.12 15.57 -13.06
CA PHE A 151 1.40 15.16 -12.47
C PHE A 151 1.53 15.72 -11.04
N TRP A 152 2.32 15.05 -10.22
CA TRP A 152 2.75 15.51 -8.90
C TRP A 152 4.23 15.20 -8.71
N THR A 153 4.87 15.79 -7.71
CA THR A 153 6.30 15.54 -7.46
C THR A 153 6.48 14.25 -6.68
N VAL A 154 7.61 13.58 -6.88
CA VAL A 154 7.99 12.39 -6.09
C VAL A 154 7.96 12.70 -4.59
N ASP A 155 8.51 13.86 -4.19
CA ASP A 155 8.55 14.29 -2.79
C ASP A 155 7.17 14.68 -2.23
N GLY A 156 6.23 15.04 -3.10
CA GLY A 156 4.87 15.44 -2.74
C GLY A 156 3.93 14.25 -2.55
N ASP A 157 4.35 13.03 -2.87
CA ASP A 157 3.54 11.81 -2.72
C ASP A 157 4.04 10.97 -1.54
N GLU A 158 3.41 11.20 -0.38
CA GLU A 158 3.68 10.49 0.87
C GLU A 158 3.46 8.96 0.74
N PHE A 159 2.68 8.51 -0.25
CA PHE A 159 2.37 7.10 -0.45
C PHE A 159 3.32 6.43 -1.45
N PHE A 160 3.94 7.17 -2.36
CA PHE A 160 4.75 6.59 -3.45
C PHE A 160 5.92 5.75 -2.93
N GLY A 161 6.62 6.25 -1.91
CA GLY A 161 7.76 5.54 -1.31
C GLY A 161 7.39 4.29 -0.51
N SER A 162 6.13 4.17 -0.06
CA SER A 162 5.63 3.03 0.72
C SER A 162 4.71 2.09 -0.07
N MET A 163 4.48 2.39 -1.36
CA MET A 163 3.58 1.64 -2.23
C MET A 163 4.15 0.26 -2.59
N GLU A 164 3.28 -0.75 -2.64
CA GLU A 164 3.62 -2.03 -3.26
C GLU A 164 3.73 -1.86 -4.78
N PHE A 165 4.96 -1.83 -5.32
CA PHE A 165 5.20 -1.61 -6.76
C PHE A 165 4.55 -2.66 -7.67
N ALA A 166 4.23 -3.84 -7.13
CA ALA A 166 3.47 -4.87 -7.85
C ALA A 166 2.04 -4.44 -8.24
N LEU A 167 1.54 -3.32 -7.71
CA LEU A 167 0.25 -2.72 -8.04
C LEU A 167 0.32 -1.77 -9.23
N ILE A 168 1.50 -1.28 -9.59
CA ILE A 168 1.67 -0.26 -10.62
C ILE A 168 1.45 -0.89 -11.99
N GLU A 169 0.48 -0.39 -12.74
CA GLU A 169 0.25 -0.76 -14.13
C GLU A 169 1.26 -0.04 -15.03
N TRP A 170 1.40 1.27 -14.85
CA TRP A 170 2.42 2.08 -15.50
C TRP A 170 2.78 3.30 -14.65
N LEU A 171 4.00 3.81 -14.86
CA LEU A 171 4.55 5.04 -14.31
C LEU A 171 4.99 5.94 -15.47
N LYS A 172 4.51 7.18 -15.48
CA LYS A 172 4.98 8.27 -16.35
C LYS A 172 5.91 9.17 -15.57
N ILE A 173 7.03 9.50 -16.18
CA ILE A 173 8.04 10.41 -15.65
C ILE A 173 8.16 11.57 -16.64
N SER A 174 7.84 12.79 -16.20
CA SER A 174 7.93 13.98 -17.06
C SER A 174 9.37 14.21 -17.52
N CYS A 175 9.55 14.59 -18.79
CA CYS A 175 10.85 14.99 -19.32
C CYS A 175 11.26 16.42 -18.91
N VAL A 176 10.36 17.15 -18.24
CA VAL A 176 10.55 18.56 -17.91
C VAL A 176 10.18 18.82 -16.46
N ILE A 177 11.00 19.65 -15.80
CA ILE A 177 10.75 20.19 -14.47
C ILE A 177 10.44 21.69 -14.60
N GLY A 178 9.27 22.09 -14.10
CA GLY A 178 8.92 23.50 -13.99
C GLY A 178 9.55 24.12 -12.75
N LYS A 179 10.36 25.15 -12.93
CA LYS A 179 10.93 25.96 -11.85
C LYS A 179 10.19 27.28 -11.76
N SER A 180 9.68 27.57 -10.57
CA SER A 180 9.02 28.84 -10.27
C SER A 180 10.02 29.78 -9.61
N GLU A 181 10.41 30.84 -10.33
CA GLU A 181 11.27 31.89 -9.81
C GLU A 181 10.41 33.03 -9.27
N TYR A 182 10.51 33.29 -7.97
CA TYR A 182 9.82 34.39 -7.32
C TYR A 182 10.32 35.74 -7.83
N GLN A 183 9.41 36.60 -8.31
CA GLN A 183 9.74 37.93 -8.85
C GLN A 183 9.17 39.10 -8.02
N GLY A 184 8.77 38.83 -6.77
CA GLY A 184 8.03 39.79 -5.93
C GLY A 184 6.53 39.47 -5.86
N GLN A 185 5.80 40.08 -4.91
CA GLN A 185 4.38 39.76 -4.68
C GLN A 185 3.43 40.25 -5.79
N LEU A 186 3.83 41.28 -6.54
CA LEU A 186 2.98 41.94 -7.54
C LEU A 186 3.19 41.41 -8.96
N ILE A 187 4.18 40.53 -9.17
CA ILE A 187 4.50 39.95 -10.46
C ILE A 187 4.33 38.44 -10.34
N PRO A 188 3.55 37.80 -11.24
CA PRO A 188 3.48 36.35 -11.30
C PRO A 188 4.89 35.75 -11.39
N PRO A 189 5.17 34.63 -10.70
CA PRO A 189 6.48 34.01 -10.76
C PRO A 189 6.82 33.62 -12.20
N LYS A 190 8.10 33.77 -12.54
CA LYS A 190 8.60 33.34 -13.84
C LYS A 190 8.75 31.82 -13.80
N ILE A 191 8.05 31.15 -14.70
CA ILE A 191 8.19 29.70 -14.86
C ILE A 191 9.28 29.46 -15.90
N SER A 192 10.35 28.79 -15.50
CA SER A 192 11.36 28.24 -16.40
C SER A 192 11.23 26.74 -16.47
N GLU A 193 11.45 26.16 -17.64
CA GLU A 193 11.40 24.72 -17.85
C GLU A 193 12.82 24.18 -18.01
N VAL A 194 13.14 23.15 -17.23
CA VAL A 194 14.41 22.44 -17.33
C VAL A 194 14.14 21.06 -17.92
N ASN A 195 14.76 20.77 -19.07
CA ASN A 195 14.69 19.44 -19.67
C ASN A 195 15.61 18.48 -18.94
N VAL A 196 15.05 17.39 -18.44
CA VAL A 196 15.74 16.33 -17.68
C VAL A 196 15.66 14.97 -18.39
N ARG A 197 15.18 14.94 -19.64
CA ARG A 197 14.98 13.71 -20.40
C ARG A 197 16.23 12.84 -20.47
N ALA A 198 17.36 13.42 -20.85
CA ALA A 198 18.61 12.68 -21.02
C ALA A 198 19.11 12.04 -19.71
N GLU A 199 18.86 12.70 -18.58
CA GLU A 199 19.17 12.17 -17.25
C GLU A 199 18.29 10.95 -16.94
N ILE A 200 16.99 11.04 -17.18
CA ILE A 200 16.04 9.93 -16.95
C ILE A 200 16.33 8.76 -17.90
N GLU A 201 16.58 9.02 -19.19
CA GLU A 201 16.95 7.98 -20.16
C GLU A 201 18.24 7.25 -19.77
N SER A 202 19.22 7.97 -19.20
CA SER A 202 20.45 7.40 -18.66
C SER A 202 20.18 6.45 -17.49
N ILE A 203 19.29 6.83 -16.55
CA ILE A 203 18.84 5.97 -15.45
C ILE A 203 18.16 4.71 -15.99
N LEU A 204 17.18 4.85 -16.88
CA LEU A 204 16.44 3.73 -17.46
C LEU A 204 17.37 2.75 -18.18
N LYS A 205 18.33 3.28 -18.96
CA LYS A 205 19.33 2.48 -19.67
C LYS A 205 20.25 1.74 -18.69
N ARG A 206 20.72 2.39 -17.62
CA ARG A 206 21.60 1.79 -16.60
C ARG A 206 20.99 0.52 -16.00
N TYR A 207 19.69 0.53 -15.73
CA TYR A 207 18.97 -0.61 -15.13
C TYR A 207 18.26 -1.51 -16.15
N SER A 208 18.53 -1.30 -17.45
CA SER A 208 17.90 -2.05 -18.54
C SER A 208 16.36 -2.06 -18.43
N ILE A 209 15.79 -0.88 -18.19
CA ILE A 209 14.36 -0.65 -18.05
C ILE A 209 13.81 -0.20 -19.41
N ASN A 210 12.83 -0.94 -19.92
CA ASN A 210 12.14 -0.56 -21.15
C ASN A 210 11.17 0.58 -20.85
N TYR A 211 11.03 1.49 -21.82
CA TYR A 211 10.11 2.61 -21.73
C TYR A 211 9.55 2.95 -23.11
N GLU A 212 8.41 3.64 -23.11
CA GLU A 212 7.85 4.30 -24.30
C GLU A 212 7.85 5.80 -24.09
N TYR A 213 7.87 6.57 -25.17
CA TYR A 213 7.74 8.02 -25.10
C TYR A 213 6.30 8.41 -25.39
N ASP A 214 5.69 9.16 -24.48
CA ASP A 214 4.38 9.77 -24.66
C ASP A 214 4.56 11.23 -25.09
N GLU A 215 4.22 11.51 -26.34
CA GLU A 215 4.33 12.85 -26.92
C GLU A 215 3.32 13.84 -26.33
N MET A 216 2.14 13.39 -25.92
CA MET A 216 1.09 14.26 -25.38
C MET A 216 1.48 14.79 -24.00
N ASP A 217 1.97 13.91 -23.15
CA ASP A 217 2.37 14.25 -21.78
C ASP A 217 3.87 14.65 -21.69
N ASN A 218 4.61 14.62 -22.81
CA ASN A 218 6.07 14.82 -22.86
C ASN A 218 6.79 14.00 -21.76
N SER A 219 6.51 12.70 -21.72
CA SER A 219 6.90 11.84 -20.60
C SER A 219 7.41 10.47 -21.06
N LEU A 220 8.22 9.84 -20.21
CA LEU A 220 8.69 8.48 -20.40
C LEU A 220 7.80 7.54 -19.60
N VAL A 221 7.20 6.56 -20.28
CA VAL A 221 6.25 5.59 -19.72
C VAL A 221 6.96 4.28 -19.45
N VAL A 222 7.01 3.88 -18.18
CA VAL A 222 7.51 2.58 -17.73
C VAL A 222 6.33 1.71 -17.33
N TYR A 223 6.20 0.54 -17.95
CA TYR A 223 5.11 -0.39 -17.68
C TYR A 223 5.48 -1.38 -16.58
N GLY A 224 4.61 -1.52 -15.58
CA GLY A 224 4.60 -2.67 -14.68
C GLY A 224 3.93 -3.87 -15.34
N TYR A 225 2.82 -3.62 -16.04
CA TYR A 225 2.05 -4.62 -16.77
C TYR A 225 1.55 -4.05 -18.11
N ARG A 226 1.52 -4.89 -19.14
CA ARG A 226 1.00 -4.55 -20.47
C ARG A 226 0.40 -5.76 -21.19
#